data_AF-A0A852R963-F1
#
_entry.id   AF-A0A852R963-F1
#
_cell.length_a   1.000
_cell.length_b   1.000
_cell.length_c   1.000
_cell.angle_alpha   90.00
_cell.angle_beta   90.00
_cell.angle_gamma   90.00
#
_symmetry.space_group_name_H-M   'P 1'
#
loop_
_entity.id
_entity.type
_entity.pdbx_description
1 polymer ?
#
loop_
_entity_poly.entity_id
_entity_poly.type
_entity_poly.pdbx_seq_one_letter_code
_entity_poly.pdbx_strand_id
1 'polypeptide(L)'
;MRISISTHDTTALLAPRRLRNHRDIAADAAPPRKVIMLDSLQDFTASLPDFLQWFGVLLIAAIPFVESYFGSAVGVLVGINPVIAVVAAVIGNVISMLIFVLTAHGVRAKATQGKEAAQLTPRRAKLKERFDRYGVPGVSLLGQLFLPSQITSAAMVSFGAPKNQVILWQIISIILWGVIFGVLATLGVSVFFR
;
A
#
# COMPACT_ATOMS: atom_id res chain seq x y z
N MET A 1 54.56 66.32 -29.07
CA MET A 1 53.97 66.23 -27.72
C MET A 1 52.45 66.33 -27.83
N ARG A 2 51.72 65.54 -27.03
CA ARG A 2 50.26 65.29 -26.97
C ARG A 2 49.70 64.18 -27.87
N ILE A 3 49.69 62.98 -27.28
CA ILE A 3 48.87 61.83 -27.64
C ILE A 3 47.49 62.07 -26.99
N SER A 4 46.42 62.04 -27.80
CA SER A 4 45.04 62.10 -27.32
C SER A 4 44.60 60.67 -26.97
N ILE A 5 44.41 60.39 -25.68
CA ILE A 5 43.95 59.10 -25.18
C ILE A 5 42.44 59.22 -24.97
N SER A 6 41.67 58.49 -25.77
CA SER A 6 40.21 58.36 -25.64
C SER A 6 39.88 57.74 -24.29
N THR A 7 39.26 58.53 -23.41
CA THR A 7 38.75 58.12 -22.11
C THR A 7 37.79 56.94 -22.27
N HIS A 8 38.15 55.80 -21.68
CA HIS A 8 37.28 54.66 -21.53
C HIS A 8 36.10 55.02 -20.61
N ASP A 9 34.93 54.54 -21.00
CA ASP A 9 33.66 54.71 -20.30
C ASP A 9 33.66 53.89 -19.00
N THR A 10 34.00 54.55 -17.89
CA THR A 10 34.04 53.94 -16.54
C THR A 10 32.68 53.99 -15.86
N THR A 11 31.59 53.95 -16.63
CA THR A 11 30.21 54.09 -16.10
C THR A 11 29.40 52.79 -16.13
N ALA A 12 30.04 51.64 -16.34
CA ALA A 12 29.36 50.33 -16.36
C ALA A 12 29.60 49.47 -15.09
N LEU A 13 30.39 49.96 -14.11
CA LEU A 13 30.91 49.13 -13.01
C LEU A 13 30.32 49.45 -11.62
N LEU A 14 29.18 50.14 -11.56
CA LEU A 14 28.49 50.46 -10.31
C LEU A 14 26.98 50.16 -10.37
N ALA A 15 26.60 49.02 -10.96
CA ALA A 15 25.29 48.44 -10.66
C ALA A 15 25.35 47.85 -9.24
N PRO A 16 24.45 48.22 -8.31
CA PRO A 16 24.44 47.66 -6.97
C PRO A 16 24.22 46.15 -7.09
N ARG A 17 25.22 45.38 -6.66
CA ARG A 17 25.15 43.92 -6.51
C ARG A 17 24.02 43.64 -5.52
N ARG A 18 22.80 43.42 -6.02
CA ARG A 18 21.66 43.00 -5.18
C ARG A 18 22.14 41.82 -4.36
N LEU A 19 22.25 42.02 -3.05
CA LEU A 19 22.54 40.96 -2.10
C LEU A 19 21.38 39.98 -2.22
N ARG A 20 21.61 38.90 -2.96
CA ARG A 20 20.65 37.81 -3.17
C ARG A 20 20.24 37.33 -1.77
N ASN A 21 18.99 37.54 -1.42
CA ASN A 21 18.53 37.39 -0.05
C ASN A 21 18.61 35.89 0.32
N HIS A 22 18.77 35.53 1.60
CA HIS A 22 18.81 34.11 1.98
C HIS A 22 17.56 33.31 1.54
N ARG A 23 16.43 34.00 1.31
CA ARG A 23 15.21 33.44 0.72
C ARG A 23 15.39 33.04 -0.75
N ASP A 24 16.14 33.81 -1.52
CA ASP A 24 16.42 33.53 -2.93
C ASP A 24 17.40 32.35 -3.07
N ILE A 25 18.30 32.18 -2.10
CA ILE A 25 19.24 31.04 -2.03
C ILE A 25 18.51 29.73 -1.72
N ALA A 26 17.46 29.77 -0.89
CA ALA A 26 16.62 28.60 -0.61
C ALA A 26 15.70 28.24 -1.79
N ALA A 27 15.31 29.22 -2.62
CA ALA A 27 14.52 28.99 -3.83
C ALA A 27 15.35 28.39 -4.98
N ASP A 28 16.64 28.71 -5.06
CA ASP A 28 17.61 28.12 -6.01
C ASP A 28 18.10 26.73 -5.57
N ALA A 29 17.75 26.27 -4.36
CA ALA A 29 18.16 24.96 -3.87
C ALA A 29 17.36 23.85 -4.57
N ALA A 30 18.06 22.99 -5.32
CA ALA A 30 17.45 21.83 -5.96
C ALA A 30 16.63 21.01 -4.93
N PRO A 31 15.42 20.54 -5.30
CA PRO A 31 14.57 19.81 -4.38
C PRO A 31 15.30 18.57 -3.84
N PRO A 32 15.00 18.15 -2.59
CA PRO A 32 15.68 17.02 -1.99
C PRO A 32 15.48 15.77 -2.87
N ARG A 33 16.54 14.95 -3.01
CA ARG A 33 16.58 13.78 -3.93
C ARG A 33 15.35 12.86 -3.87
N LYS A 34 14.71 12.75 -2.70
CA LYS A 34 13.48 11.95 -2.51
C LYS A 34 12.27 12.47 -3.29
N VAL A 35 12.13 13.79 -3.42
CA VAL A 35 11.05 14.43 -4.17
C VAL A 35 11.20 14.10 -5.67
N ILE A 36 12.41 14.29 -6.21
CA ILE A 36 12.75 13.98 -7.60
C ILE A 36 12.42 12.51 -7.97
N MET A 37 12.70 11.56 -7.08
CA MET A 37 12.43 10.14 -7.34
C MET A 37 10.93 9.80 -7.33
N LEU A 38 10.14 10.44 -6.47
CA LEU A 38 8.70 10.23 -6.44
C LEU A 38 8.03 10.83 -7.67
N ASP A 39 8.41 12.05 -8.04
CA ASP A 39 7.89 12.73 -9.22
C ASP A 39 8.16 11.89 -10.48
N SER A 40 9.37 11.34 -10.62
CA SER A 40 9.71 10.45 -11.73
C SER A 40 8.83 9.19 -11.79
N LEU A 41 8.48 8.61 -10.63
CA LEU A 41 7.63 7.42 -10.56
C LEU A 41 6.16 7.75 -10.87
N GLN A 42 5.69 8.92 -10.43
CA GLN A 42 4.35 9.41 -10.74
C GLN A 42 4.22 9.77 -12.22
N ASP A 43 5.22 10.43 -12.80
CA ASP A 43 5.28 10.74 -14.23
C ASP A 43 5.26 9.47 -15.09
N PHE A 44 6.05 8.46 -14.70
CA PHE A 44 6.01 7.14 -15.34
C PHE A 44 4.62 6.52 -15.24
N THR A 45 4.01 6.52 -14.05
CA THR A 45 2.68 5.93 -13.84
C THR A 45 1.61 6.66 -14.65
N ALA A 46 1.68 7.99 -14.71
CA ALA A 46 0.79 8.83 -15.50
C ALA A 46 0.98 8.64 -17.02
N SER A 47 2.16 8.19 -17.46
CA SER A 47 2.40 7.84 -18.87
C SER A 47 1.72 6.52 -19.28
N LEU A 48 1.33 5.68 -18.31
CA LEU A 48 0.62 4.43 -18.59
C LEU A 48 -0.88 4.69 -18.78
N PRO A 49 -1.55 3.97 -19.71
CA PRO A 49 -3.00 3.90 -19.77
C PRO A 49 -3.64 3.56 -18.42
N ASP A 50 -4.76 4.21 -18.08
CA ASP A 50 -5.46 4.06 -16.80
C ASP A 50 -5.70 2.59 -16.41
N PHE A 51 -6.13 1.75 -17.37
CA PHE A 51 -6.41 0.34 -17.10
C PHE A 51 -5.18 -0.43 -16.63
N LEU A 52 -3.97 -0.09 -17.09
CA LEU A 52 -2.72 -0.71 -16.64
C LEU A 52 -2.34 -0.26 -15.24
N GLN A 53 -2.61 1.00 -14.89
CA GLN A 53 -2.41 1.49 -13.53
C GLN A 53 -3.31 0.72 -12.55
N TRP A 54 -4.59 0.58 -12.89
CA TRP A 54 -5.56 -0.12 -12.03
C TRP A 54 -5.22 -1.61 -11.92
N PHE A 55 -4.87 -2.24 -13.04
CA PHE A 55 -4.48 -3.64 -13.06
C PHE A 55 -3.17 -3.88 -12.31
N GLY A 56 -2.21 -2.97 -12.40
CA GLY A 56 -0.97 -3.01 -11.63
C GLY A 56 -1.22 -3.03 -10.12
N VAL A 57 -2.06 -2.11 -9.64
CA VAL A 57 -2.45 -2.08 -8.21
C VAL A 57 -3.18 -3.35 -7.79
N LEU A 58 -4.10 -3.85 -8.64
CA LEU A 58 -4.81 -5.10 -8.40
C LEU A 58 -3.84 -6.28 -8.25
N LEU A 59 -2.88 -6.42 -9.16
CA LEU A 59 -1.89 -7.50 -9.12
C LEU A 59 -0.98 -7.40 -7.90
N ILE A 60 -0.49 -6.19 -7.59
CA ILE A 60 0.34 -5.93 -6.41
C ILE A 60 -0.40 -6.34 -5.14
N ALA A 61 -1.66 -5.93 -4.98
CA ALA A 61 -2.47 -6.23 -3.80
C ALA A 61 -2.90 -7.70 -3.69
N ALA A 62 -2.87 -8.46 -4.79
CA ALA A 62 -3.15 -9.89 -4.78
C ALA A 62 -2.00 -10.72 -4.15
N ILE A 63 -0.80 -10.14 -4.03
CA ILE A 63 0.36 -10.80 -3.44
C ILE A 63 0.15 -10.91 -1.92
N PRO A 64 0.26 -12.12 -1.33
CA PRO A 64 0.25 -12.28 0.12
C PRO A 64 1.29 -11.36 0.77
N PHE A 65 0.98 -10.82 1.95
CA PHE A 65 1.78 -9.81 2.67
C PHE A 65 1.71 -8.39 2.12
N VAL A 66 1.40 -8.20 0.83
CA VAL A 66 1.15 -6.86 0.25
C VAL A 66 -0.28 -6.45 0.55
N GLU A 67 -1.24 -7.29 0.17
CA GLU A 67 -2.66 -7.10 0.50
C GLU A 67 -3.25 -5.77 0.03
N SER A 68 -4.50 -5.52 0.44
CA SER A 68 -5.20 -4.28 0.16
C SER A 68 -4.56 -3.06 0.82
N TYR A 69 -3.98 -3.20 2.01
CA TYR A 69 -3.41 -2.07 2.75
C TYR A 69 -2.12 -1.52 2.10
N PHE A 70 -1.11 -2.36 1.78
CA PHE A 70 0.06 -1.84 1.05
C PHE A 70 -0.28 -1.57 -0.42
N GLY A 71 -1.14 -2.38 -1.04
CA GLY A 71 -1.59 -2.12 -2.41
C GLY A 71 -2.23 -0.73 -2.57
N SER A 72 -3.15 -0.35 -1.67
CA SER A 72 -3.77 0.97 -1.70
C SER A 72 -2.77 2.08 -1.42
N ALA A 73 -1.85 1.89 -0.47
CA ALA A 73 -0.84 2.88 -0.14
C ALA A 73 0.14 3.10 -1.31
N VAL A 74 0.63 2.02 -1.93
CA VAL A 74 1.49 2.10 -3.12
C VAL A 74 0.77 2.80 -4.26
N GLY A 75 -0.49 2.44 -4.55
CA GLY A 75 -1.27 3.09 -5.59
C GLY A 75 -1.37 4.61 -5.40
N VAL A 76 -1.67 5.07 -4.18
CA VAL A 76 -1.70 6.49 -3.86
C VAL A 76 -0.33 7.15 -4.00
N LEU A 77 0.73 6.50 -3.51
CA LEU A 77 2.09 7.03 -3.59
C LEU A 77 2.57 7.22 -5.04
N VAL A 78 2.18 6.33 -5.95
CA VAL A 78 2.52 6.43 -7.38
C VAL A 78 1.57 7.35 -8.16
N GLY A 79 0.71 8.10 -7.47
CA GLY A 79 -0.11 9.16 -8.07
C GLY A 79 -1.47 8.70 -8.59
N ILE A 80 -1.88 7.45 -8.33
CA ILE A 80 -3.22 6.97 -8.73
C ILE A 80 -4.26 7.60 -7.80
N ASN A 81 -5.42 7.94 -8.36
CA ASN A 81 -6.57 8.43 -7.60
C ASN A 81 -6.83 7.51 -6.38
N PRO A 82 -6.94 8.05 -5.14
CA PRO A 82 -7.05 7.23 -3.94
C PRO A 82 -8.22 6.25 -3.93
N VAL A 83 -9.38 6.65 -4.47
CA VAL A 83 -10.56 5.78 -4.54
C VAL A 83 -10.27 4.59 -5.45
N ILE A 84 -9.68 4.85 -6.61
CA ILE A 84 -9.32 3.81 -7.59
C ILE A 84 -8.26 2.87 -7.00
N ALA A 85 -7.22 3.42 -6.37
CA ALA A 85 -6.16 2.63 -5.74
C ALA A 85 -6.73 1.69 -4.66
N VAL A 86 -7.60 2.19 -3.79
CA VAL A 86 -8.26 1.38 -2.76
C VAL A 86 -9.14 0.31 -3.38
N VAL A 87 -10.00 0.65 -4.34
CA VAL A 87 -10.91 -0.32 -4.99
C VAL A 87 -10.13 -1.42 -5.71
N ALA A 88 -9.13 -1.06 -6.52
CA ALA A 88 -8.29 -2.02 -7.22
C ALA A 88 -7.56 -2.95 -6.24
N ALA A 89 -7.00 -2.39 -5.16
CA ALA A 89 -6.28 -3.15 -4.15
C ALA A 89 -7.18 -4.12 -3.37
N VAL A 90 -8.40 -3.66 -3.02
CA VAL A 90 -9.42 -4.51 -2.38
C VAL A 90 -9.80 -5.67 -3.30
N ILE A 91 -10.09 -5.40 -4.58
CA ILE A 91 -10.49 -6.45 -5.53
C ILE A 91 -9.38 -7.48 -5.68
N GLY A 92 -8.14 -7.05 -5.91
CA GLY A 92 -6.99 -7.94 -6.05
C GLY A 92 -6.78 -8.84 -4.82
N ASN A 93 -6.85 -8.23 -3.63
CA ASN A 93 -6.72 -8.99 -2.39
C ASN A 93 -7.89 -9.96 -2.16
N VAL A 94 -9.14 -9.53 -2.40
CA VAL A 94 -10.31 -10.42 -2.26
C VAL A 94 -10.19 -11.63 -3.19
N ILE A 95 -9.78 -11.45 -4.45
CA ILE A 95 -9.57 -12.57 -5.38
C ILE A 95 -8.53 -13.56 -4.82
N SER A 96 -7.37 -13.06 -4.40
CA SER A 96 -6.32 -13.88 -3.80
C SER A 96 -6.81 -14.63 -2.55
N MET A 97 -7.44 -13.91 -1.61
CA MET A 97 -8.01 -14.48 -0.38
C MET A 97 -9.05 -15.56 -0.67
N LEU A 98 -9.95 -15.36 -1.64
CA LEU A 98 -10.94 -16.36 -2.04
C LEU A 98 -10.29 -17.64 -2.56
N ILE A 99 -9.25 -17.53 -3.41
CA ILE A 99 -8.51 -18.69 -3.91
C ILE A 99 -7.96 -19.52 -2.75
N PHE A 100 -7.32 -18.87 -1.77
CA PHE A 100 -6.75 -19.55 -0.60
C PHE A 100 -7.82 -20.19 0.27
N VAL A 101 -8.90 -19.48 0.58
CA VAL A 101 -9.99 -19.98 1.42
C VAL A 101 -10.68 -21.19 0.80
N LEU A 102 -11.01 -21.11 -0.49
CA LEU A 102 -11.70 -22.19 -1.20
C LEU A 102 -10.79 -23.40 -1.36
N THR A 103 -9.51 -23.19 -1.63
CA THR A 103 -8.50 -24.26 -1.69
C THR A 103 -8.36 -24.94 -0.33
N ALA A 104 -8.18 -24.18 0.75
CA ALA A 104 -8.07 -24.70 2.10
C ALA A 104 -9.33 -25.48 2.52
N HIS A 105 -10.51 -24.96 2.17
CA HIS A 105 -11.78 -25.66 2.40
C HIS A 105 -11.83 -27.01 1.69
N GLY A 106 -11.50 -27.03 0.40
CA GLY A 106 -11.49 -28.25 -0.41
C GLY A 106 -10.50 -29.29 0.10
N VAL A 107 -9.28 -28.86 0.44
CA VAL A 107 -8.24 -29.73 1.04
C VAL A 107 -8.71 -30.32 2.36
N ARG A 108 -9.25 -29.49 3.26
CA ARG A 108 -9.79 -29.98 4.54
C ARG A 108 -10.92 -30.98 4.32
N ALA A 109 -11.89 -30.64 3.47
CA ALA A 109 -13.05 -31.49 3.22
C ALA A 109 -12.61 -32.88 2.75
N LYS A 110 -11.68 -32.95 1.78
CA LYS A 110 -11.11 -34.23 1.33
C LYS A 110 -10.31 -34.94 2.42
N ALA A 111 -9.53 -34.21 3.22
CA ALA A 111 -8.70 -34.80 4.27
C ALA A 111 -9.51 -35.42 5.41
N THR A 112 -10.70 -34.88 5.70
CA THR A 112 -11.59 -35.32 6.79
C THR A 112 -12.73 -36.24 6.34
N GLN A 113 -12.91 -36.44 5.03
CA GLN A 113 -13.96 -37.31 4.49
C GLN A 113 -13.78 -38.76 4.98
N GLY A 114 -14.83 -39.33 5.57
CA GLY A 114 -14.85 -40.73 6.03
C GLY A 114 -13.91 -41.03 7.21
N LYS A 115 -13.37 -40.01 7.88
CA LYS A 115 -12.48 -40.17 9.05
C LYS A 115 -13.15 -39.60 10.29
N GLU A 116 -12.99 -40.30 11.41
CA GLU A 116 -13.30 -39.73 12.72
C GLU A 116 -12.41 -38.51 12.99
N ALA A 117 -12.91 -37.58 13.79
CA ALA A 117 -12.19 -36.36 14.13
C ALA A 117 -10.87 -36.71 14.82
N ALA A 118 -9.76 -36.59 14.07
CA ALA A 118 -8.43 -36.82 14.62
C ALA A 118 -8.20 -35.88 15.80
N GLN A 119 -7.74 -36.42 16.93
CA GLN A 119 -7.39 -35.63 18.09
C GLN A 119 -6.33 -34.59 17.69
N LEU A 120 -6.60 -33.32 17.99
CA LEU A 120 -5.67 -32.24 17.70
C LEU A 120 -4.42 -32.43 18.56
N THR A 121 -3.24 -32.19 17.98
CA THR A 121 -2.00 -32.12 18.76
C THR A 121 -2.12 -31.03 19.84
N PRO A 122 -1.45 -31.14 21.00
CA PRO A 122 -1.58 -30.17 22.10
C PRO A 122 -1.34 -28.71 21.67
N ARG A 123 -0.41 -28.50 20.73
CA ARG A 123 -0.15 -27.18 20.12
C ARG A 123 -1.35 -26.67 19.32
N ARG A 124 -1.97 -27.52 18.50
CA ARG A 124 -3.16 -27.17 17.69
C ARG A 124 -4.39 -26.98 18.57
N ALA A 125 -4.56 -27.76 19.62
CA ALA A 125 -5.66 -27.59 20.59
C ALA A 125 -5.61 -26.22 21.28
N LYS A 126 -4.44 -25.79 21.79
CA LYS A 126 -4.25 -24.45 22.37
C LYS A 126 -4.50 -23.32 21.37
N LEU A 127 -4.16 -23.52 20.10
CA LEU A 127 -4.42 -22.53 19.05
C LEU A 127 -5.92 -22.47 18.72
N LYS A 128 -6.60 -23.62 18.68
CA LYS A 128 -8.06 -23.69 18.51
C LYS A 128 -8.80 -23.03 19.68
N GLU A 129 -8.40 -23.28 20.92
CA GLU A 129 -9.02 -22.65 22.10
C GLU A 129 -8.93 -21.11 22.04
N ARG A 130 -7.78 -20.58 21.64
CA ARG A 130 -7.61 -19.14 21.38
C ARG A 130 -8.50 -18.66 20.24
N PHE A 131 -8.60 -19.42 19.15
CA PHE A 131 -9.51 -19.12 18.04
C PHE A 131 -10.97 -19.09 18.50
N ASP A 132 -11.41 -20.07 19.30
CA ASP A 132 -12.79 -20.18 19.79
C ASP A 132 -13.17 -18.98 20.70
N ARG A 133 -12.19 -18.35 21.36
CA ARG A 133 -12.39 -17.14 22.18
C ARG A 133 -12.70 -15.90 21.35
N TYR A 134 -11.98 -15.68 20.26
CA TYR A 134 -12.12 -14.47 19.42
C TYR A 134 -13.10 -14.65 18.25
N GLY A 135 -13.33 -15.91 17.85
CA GLY A 135 -14.17 -16.28 16.73
C GLY A 135 -13.67 -15.75 15.38
N VAL A 136 -14.45 -16.04 14.33
CA VAL A 136 -14.17 -15.54 12.98
C VAL A 136 -14.11 -14.02 12.87
N PRO A 137 -15.01 -13.23 13.49
CA PRO A 137 -14.99 -11.77 13.38
C PRO A 137 -13.72 -11.15 13.98
N GLY A 138 -13.39 -11.50 15.22
CA GLY A 138 -12.25 -10.93 15.93
C GLY A 138 -10.93 -11.29 15.27
N VAL A 139 -10.80 -12.54 14.82
CA VAL A 139 -9.59 -13.01 14.11
C VAL A 139 -9.46 -12.37 12.73
N SER A 140 -10.56 -12.13 12.02
CA SER A 140 -10.49 -11.49 10.69
C SER A 140 -10.06 -10.02 10.80
N LEU A 141 -10.63 -9.28 11.76
CA LEU A 141 -10.36 -7.84 11.93
C LEU A 141 -8.95 -7.56 12.49
N LEU A 142 -8.53 -8.31 13.50
CA LEU A 142 -7.26 -8.08 14.22
C LEU A 142 -6.13 -9.00 13.74
N GLY A 143 -6.45 -10.19 13.23
CA GLY A 143 -5.45 -11.16 12.80
C GLY A 143 -4.61 -10.68 11.61
N GLN A 144 -5.16 -9.77 10.79
CA GLN A 144 -4.46 -9.15 9.66
C GLN A 144 -3.24 -8.30 10.08
N LEU A 145 -3.14 -7.91 11.35
CA LEU A 145 -1.97 -7.21 11.89
C LEU A 145 -0.76 -8.13 12.09
N PHE A 146 -0.98 -9.44 12.22
CA PHE A 146 0.06 -10.41 12.57
C PHE A 146 0.34 -11.41 11.47
N LEU A 147 -0.67 -11.71 10.64
CA LEU A 147 -0.59 -12.71 9.59
C LEU A 147 -1.32 -12.21 8.33
N PRO A 148 -0.79 -12.52 7.13
CA PRO A 148 -1.50 -12.27 5.87
C PRO A 148 -2.92 -12.83 5.88
N SER A 149 -3.82 -12.13 5.19
CA SER A 149 -5.25 -12.48 5.17
C SER A 149 -5.49 -13.90 4.68
N GLN A 150 -4.66 -14.39 3.75
CA GLN A 150 -4.71 -15.72 3.17
C GLN A 150 -4.32 -16.80 4.18
N ILE A 151 -3.28 -16.57 4.99
CA ILE A 151 -2.82 -17.52 6.01
C ILE A 151 -3.86 -17.63 7.12
N THR A 152 -4.32 -16.48 7.62
CA THR A 152 -5.33 -16.42 8.68
C THR A 152 -6.62 -17.09 8.25
N SER A 153 -7.12 -16.78 7.06
CA SER A 153 -8.37 -17.35 6.54
C SER A 153 -8.28 -18.85 6.25
N ALA A 154 -7.18 -19.32 5.67
CA ALA A 154 -6.93 -20.75 5.48
C ALA A 154 -6.85 -21.49 6.83
N ALA A 155 -6.23 -20.90 7.85
CA ALA A 155 -6.16 -21.48 9.19
C ALA A 155 -7.55 -21.58 9.85
N MET A 156 -8.37 -20.53 9.76
CA MET A 156 -9.74 -20.55 10.29
C MET A 156 -10.57 -21.67 9.68
N VAL A 157 -10.55 -21.79 8.35
CA VAL A 157 -11.27 -22.88 7.65
C VAL A 157 -10.69 -24.24 8.01
N SER A 158 -9.37 -24.35 8.15
CA SER A 158 -8.70 -25.60 8.58
C SER A 158 -9.16 -26.05 9.97
N PHE A 159 -9.39 -25.12 10.90
CA PHE A 159 -9.97 -25.41 12.22
C PHE A 159 -11.48 -25.71 12.20
N GLY A 160 -12.11 -25.63 11.04
CA GLY A 160 -13.53 -25.96 10.85
C GLY A 160 -14.47 -24.78 10.91
N ALA A 161 -13.96 -23.55 10.88
CA ALA A 161 -14.82 -22.38 10.75
C ALA A 161 -15.64 -22.45 9.44
N PRO A 162 -16.92 -22.01 9.46
CA PRO A 162 -17.75 -22.02 8.26
C PRO A 162 -17.17 -21.05 7.23
N LYS A 163 -16.82 -21.59 6.04
CA LYS A 163 -16.13 -20.82 4.98
C LYS A 163 -16.84 -19.51 4.62
N ASN A 164 -18.18 -19.49 4.58
CA ASN A 164 -18.94 -18.31 4.19
C ASN A 164 -18.81 -17.18 5.22
N GLN A 165 -18.74 -17.54 6.51
CA GLN A 165 -18.49 -16.57 7.58
C GLN A 165 -17.06 -16.03 7.49
N VAL A 166 -16.08 -16.90 7.23
CA VAL A 166 -14.68 -16.49 7.02
C VAL A 166 -14.57 -15.52 5.85
N ILE A 167 -15.18 -15.83 4.71
CA ILE A 167 -15.18 -14.97 3.51
C ILE A 167 -15.79 -13.60 3.84
N LEU A 168 -16.97 -13.57 4.47
CA LEU A 168 -17.66 -12.32 4.79
C LEU A 168 -16.80 -11.40 5.67
N TRP A 169 -16.28 -11.93 6.79
CA TRP A 169 -15.50 -11.13 7.73
C TRP A 169 -14.13 -10.74 7.17
N GLN A 170 -13.53 -11.59 6.33
CA GLN A 170 -12.29 -11.23 5.63
C GLN A 170 -12.53 -10.10 4.63
N ILE A 171 -13.63 -10.11 3.86
CA ILE A 171 -13.97 -9.01 2.95
C ILE A 171 -14.16 -7.71 3.72
N ILE A 172 -14.93 -7.73 4.83
CA ILE A 172 -15.12 -6.56 5.69
C ILE A 172 -13.77 -6.00 6.15
N SER A 173 -12.89 -6.87 6.62
CA SER A 173 -11.57 -6.47 7.11
C SER A 173 -10.65 -5.95 5.99
N ILE A 174 -10.63 -6.61 4.83
CA ILE A 174 -9.84 -6.18 3.65
C ILE A 174 -10.26 -4.77 3.19
N ILE A 175 -11.57 -4.49 3.16
CA ILE A 175 -12.11 -3.17 2.84
C ILE A 175 -11.69 -2.16 3.91
N LEU A 176 -11.90 -2.48 5.19
CA LEU A 176 -11.57 -1.59 6.30
C LEU A 176 -10.10 -1.18 6.26
N TRP A 177 -9.18 -2.13 6.17
CA TRP A 177 -7.75 -1.85 6.16
C TRP A 177 -7.27 -1.20 4.86
N GLY A 178 -7.84 -1.57 3.71
CA GLY A 178 -7.57 -0.88 2.44
C GLY A 178 -7.96 0.60 2.49
N VAL A 179 -9.13 0.92 3.04
CA VAL A 179 -9.57 2.30 3.23
C VAL A 179 -8.66 3.04 4.21
N ILE A 180 -8.37 2.46 5.38
CA ILE A 180 -7.49 3.09 6.39
C ILE A 180 -6.14 3.45 5.77
N PHE A 181 -5.48 2.51 5.09
CA PHE A 181 -4.15 2.76 4.52
C PHE A 181 -4.19 3.68 3.29
N GLY A 182 -5.23 3.60 2.45
CA GLY A 182 -5.42 4.55 1.36
C GLY A 182 -5.58 5.98 1.86
N VAL A 183 -6.36 6.18 2.94
CA VAL A 183 -6.52 7.50 3.58
C VAL A 183 -5.20 7.96 4.21
N LEU A 184 -4.52 7.09 4.97
CA LEU A 184 -3.23 7.43 5.57
C LEU A 184 -2.17 7.80 4.53
N ALA A 185 -2.12 7.08 3.40
CA ALA A 185 -1.22 7.41 2.30
C ALA A 185 -1.57 8.76 1.68
N THR A 186 -2.86 9.05 1.48
CA THR A 186 -3.33 10.33 0.92
C THR A 186 -2.95 11.49 1.84
N LEU A 187 -3.21 11.34 3.14
CA LEU A 187 -2.83 12.34 4.15
C LEU A 187 -1.31 12.49 4.21
N GLY A 188 -0.56 11.39 4.19
CA GLY A 188 0.90 11.39 4.15
C GLY A 188 1.44 12.17 2.96
N VAL A 189 0.97 11.88 1.74
CA VAL A 189 1.37 12.61 0.53
C VAL A 189 1.07 14.11 0.68
N SER A 190 -0.12 14.45 1.18
CA SER A 190 -0.53 15.85 1.36
C SER A 190 0.28 16.64 2.40
N VAL A 191 0.87 15.97 3.39
CA VAL A 191 1.66 16.61 4.46
C VAL A 191 3.14 16.72 4.08
N PHE A 192 3.69 15.69 3.42
CA PHE A 192 5.11 15.62 3.10
C PHE A 192 5.51 16.30 1.77
N PHE A 193 4.57 16.46 0.83
CA PHE A 193 4.85 17.01 -0.51
C PHE A 193 4.14 18.35 -0.75
N ARG A 194 3.91 19.11 0.33
CA ARG A 194 3.34 20.46 0.30
C ARG A 194 4.41 21.53 0.42
#